data_AF-A0A845SGY5-F1
#
_entry.id   AF-A0A845SGY5-F1
#
_cell.length_a   1.000
_cell.length_b   1.000
_cell.length_c   1.000
_cell.angle_alpha   90.00
_cell.angle_beta   90.00
_cell.angle_gamma   90.00
#
_symmetry.space_group_name_H-M   'P 1'
#
loop_
_entity.id
_entity.type
_entity.pdbx_description
1 polymer ?
#
loop_
_entity_poly.entity_id
_entity_poly.type
_entity_poly.pdbx_seq_one_letter_code
_entity_poly.pdbx_strand_id
1 'polypeptide(L)'
;MANDPLYDALLERIEALEAREELLTVTSHAYQVVITTILGNLDTETRDRIITMVDEAHEIAYSQAVNRSDKHLSDIIKGADEIVQRMFNYAQGGAHPDR
;
A
#
# COMPACT_ATOMS: atom_id res chain seq x y z
N MET A 1 -21.97 3.26 39.02
CA MET A 1 -22.31 3.79 37.70
C MET A 1 -22.23 2.61 36.76
N ALA A 2 -23.35 2.10 36.28
CA ALA A 2 -23.32 1.06 35.25
C ALA A 2 -22.81 1.75 33.98
N ASN A 3 -21.74 1.25 33.37
CA ASN A 3 -21.34 1.70 32.05
C ASN A 3 -22.55 1.57 31.13
N ASP A 4 -22.79 2.59 30.31
CA ASP A 4 -23.81 2.53 29.28
C ASP A 4 -23.50 1.30 28.40
N PRO A 5 -24.41 0.33 28.25
CA PRO A 5 -24.15 -0.86 27.44
C PRO A 5 -23.77 -0.53 25.99
N LEU A 6 -24.12 0.67 25.50
CA LEU A 6 -23.63 1.18 24.22
C LEU A 6 -22.13 1.52 24.25
N TYR A 7 -21.63 2.03 25.37
CA TYR A 7 -20.21 2.37 25.56
C TYR A 7 -19.32 1.13 25.52
N ASP A 8 -19.68 0.08 26.27
CA ASP A 8 -18.92 -1.16 26.29
C ASP A 8 -18.94 -1.86 24.91
N ALA A 9 -20.08 -1.84 24.21
CA ALA A 9 -20.19 -2.37 22.85
C ALA A 9 -19.36 -1.59 21.81
N LEU A 10 -19.24 -0.27 21.99
CA LEU A 10 -18.38 0.56 21.14
C LEU A 10 -16.89 0.26 21.38
N LEU A 11 -16.49 0.05 22.63
CA LEU A 11 -15.12 -0.34 22.97
C LEU A 11 -14.74 -1.70 22.35
N GLU A 12 -15.59 -2.71 22.48
CA GLU A 12 -15.35 -4.02 21.87
C GLU A 12 -15.23 -3.92 20.33
N ARG A 13 -16.05 -3.08 19.70
CA ARG A 13 -15.98 -2.85 18.26
C ARG A 13 -14.70 -2.12 17.85
N ILE A 14 -14.22 -1.17 18.65
CA ILE A 14 -12.96 -0.47 18.40
C ILE A 14 -11.80 -1.47 18.48
N GLU A 15 -11.73 -2.29 19.53
CA GLU A 15 -10.69 -3.30 19.70
C GLU A 15 -10.65 -4.30 18.52
N ALA A 16 -11.83 -4.75 18.06
CA ALA A 16 -11.92 -5.63 16.90
C ALA A 16 -11.46 -4.95 15.59
N LEU A 17 -11.71 -3.64 15.44
CA LEU A 17 -11.24 -2.87 14.28
C LEU A 17 -9.73 -2.64 14.31
N GLU A 18 -9.17 -2.32 15.47
CA GLU A 18 -7.73 -2.14 15.68
C GLU A 18 -6.97 -3.44 15.40
N ALA A 19 -7.44 -4.58 15.93
CA ALA A 19 -6.84 -5.89 15.65
C ALA A 19 -6.89 -6.24 14.15
N ARG A 20 -7.97 -5.86 13.47
CA ARG A 20 -8.08 -6.06 12.02
C ARG A 20 -7.13 -5.15 11.24
N GLU A 21 -6.97 -3.90 11.65
CA GLU A 21 -6.03 -2.95 11.04
C GLU A 21 -4.58 -3.43 11.19
N GLU A 22 -4.20 -3.91 12.37
CA GLU A 22 -2.88 -4.49 12.61
C GLU A 22 -2.62 -5.68 11.69
N LEU A 23 -3.57 -6.61 11.58
CA LEU A 23 -3.44 -7.78 10.72
C LEU A 23 -3.31 -7.39 9.24
N LEU A 24 -4.11 -6.43 8.77
CA LEU A 24 -4.03 -5.92 7.40
C LEU A 24 -2.68 -5.23 7.14
N THR A 25 -2.16 -4.50 8.11
CA THR A 25 -0.86 -3.82 8.02
C THR A 25 0.29 -4.83 7.90
N VAL A 26 0.32 -5.83 8.78
CA VAL A 26 1.33 -6.90 8.73
C VAL A 26 1.26 -7.68 7.41
N THR A 27 0.05 -8.02 6.97
CA THR A 27 -0.17 -8.74 5.72
C THR A 27 0.30 -7.91 4.52
N SER A 28 -0.02 -6.61 4.49
CA SER A 28 0.42 -5.68 3.44
C SER A 28 1.95 -5.60 3.39
N HIS A 29 2.61 -5.44 4.54
CA HIS A 29 4.08 -5.41 4.61
C HIS A 29 4.71 -6.72 4.13
N ALA A 30 4.15 -7.88 4.51
CA ALA A 30 4.65 -9.17 4.03
C ALA A 30 4.61 -9.27 2.51
N TYR A 31 3.51 -8.83 1.87
CA TYR A 31 3.42 -8.81 0.41
C TYR A 31 4.37 -7.80 -0.25
N GLN A 32 4.56 -6.62 0.34
CA GLN A 32 5.54 -5.65 -0.16
C GLN A 32 6.94 -6.26 -0.18
N VAL A 33 7.38 -6.90 0.91
CA VAL A 33 8.69 -7.59 0.99
C VAL A 33 8.82 -8.69 -0.06
N VAL A 34 7.78 -9.52 -0.22
CA VAL A 34 7.78 -10.61 -1.21
C VAL A 34 7.92 -10.06 -2.63
N ILE A 35 7.10 -9.06 -2.99
CA ILE A 35 7.13 -8.46 -4.33
C ILE A 35 8.48 -7.77 -4.59
N THR A 36 8.98 -6.98 -3.64
CA THR A 36 10.29 -6.33 -3.76
C THR A 36 11.42 -7.34 -3.92
N THR A 37 11.36 -8.46 -3.19
CA THR A 37 12.35 -9.54 -3.32
C THR A 37 12.28 -10.18 -4.70
N ILE A 38 11.08 -10.46 -5.21
CA ILE A 38 10.90 -10.98 -6.58
C ILE A 38 11.52 -10.01 -7.58
N LEU A 39 11.16 -8.72 -7.52
CA LEU A 39 11.67 -7.69 -8.43
C LEU A 39 13.20 -7.57 -8.35
N GLY A 40 13.79 -7.64 -7.16
CA GLY A 40 15.24 -7.58 -6.97
C GLY A 40 16.02 -8.78 -7.51
N ASN A 41 15.36 -9.92 -7.75
CA ASN A 41 15.97 -11.14 -8.31
C ASN A 41 15.77 -11.28 -9.83
N LEU A 42 15.00 -10.39 -10.46
CA LEU A 42 14.86 -10.37 -11.91
C LEU A 42 16.09 -9.74 -12.57
N ASP A 43 16.32 -10.08 -13.84
CA ASP A 43 17.26 -9.32 -14.64
C ASP A 43 16.77 -7.88 -14.85
N THR A 44 17.71 -6.97 -15.10
CA THR A 44 17.42 -5.53 -15.22
C THR A 44 16.36 -5.23 -16.27
N GLU A 45 16.39 -5.88 -17.44
CA GLU A 45 15.44 -5.59 -18.52
C GLU A 45 14.02 -5.98 -18.11
N THR A 46 13.85 -7.18 -17.55
CA THR A 46 12.54 -7.66 -17.09
C THR A 46 12.02 -6.80 -15.93
N ARG A 47 12.88 -6.46 -14.96
CA ARG A 47 12.51 -5.61 -13.82
C ARG A 47 12.04 -4.24 -14.28
N ASP A 48 12.80 -3.58 -15.14
CA ASP A 48 12.51 -2.22 -15.60
C ASP A 48 11.22 -2.21 -16.44
N ARG A 49 10.98 -3.25 -17.25
CA ARG A 49 9.70 -3.41 -17.97
C ARG A 49 8.51 -3.51 -17.01
N ILE A 50 8.62 -4.28 -15.93
CA ILE A 50 7.55 -4.41 -14.94
C ILE A 50 7.29 -3.07 -14.23
N ILE A 51 8.35 -2.35 -13.85
CA ILE A 51 8.25 -1.04 -13.20
C ILE A 51 7.47 -0.07 -14.10
N THR A 52 7.87 0.05 -15.36
CA THR A 52 7.16 0.89 -16.34
C THR A 52 5.69 0.49 -16.49
N MET A 53 5.38 -0.82 -16.58
CA MET A 53 4.00 -1.29 -16.69
C MET A 53 3.15 -0.89 -15.48
N VAL A 54 3.73 -0.89 -14.28
CA VAL A 54 3.02 -0.47 -13.06
C VAL A 54 2.84 1.04 -13.02
N ASP A 55 3.84 1.82 -13.42
CA ASP A 55 3.73 3.29 -13.52
C ASP A 55 2.63 3.69 -14.52
N GLU A 56 2.57 3.03 -15.69
CA GLU A 56 1.51 3.24 -16.67
C GLU A 56 0.13 2.86 -16.13
N ALA A 57 0.02 1.70 -15.47
CA ALA A 57 -1.24 1.27 -14.86
C ALA A 57 -1.71 2.26 -13.78
N HIS A 58 -0.76 2.82 -13.02
CA HIS A 58 -1.03 3.83 -12.01
C HIS A 58 -1.58 5.12 -12.63
N GLU A 59 -0.91 5.65 -13.65
CA GLU A 59 -1.33 6.86 -14.36
C GLU A 59 -2.73 6.70 -14.94
N ILE A 60 -3.01 5.55 -15.56
CA ILE A 60 -4.34 5.23 -16.12
C ILE A 60 -5.39 5.20 -15.00
N ALA A 61 -5.13 4.51 -13.90
CA ALA A 61 -6.08 4.41 -12.79
C ALA A 61 -6.36 5.78 -12.15
N TYR A 62 -5.30 6.57 -11.92
CA TYR A 62 -5.42 7.91 -11.34
C TYR A 62 -6.21 8.85 -12.28
N SER A 63 -5.88 8.86 -13.58
CA SER A 63 -6.60 9.63 -14.59
C SER A 63 -8.09 9.27 -14.62
N GLN A 64 -8.42 7.97 -14.56
CA GLN A 64 -9.81 7.51 -14.48
C GLN A 64 -10.53 8.00 -13.21
N ALA A 65 -9.88 7.97 -12.05
CA ALA A 65 -10.45 8.48 -10.79
C ALA A 65 -10.72 9.99 -10.86
N VAL A 66 -9.77 10.76 -11.39
CA VAL A 66 -9.91 12.22 -11.60
C VAL A 66 -11.04 12.53 -12.57
N ASN A 67 -11.11 11.82 -13.71
CA ASN A 67 -12.16 12.02 -14.72
C ASN A 67 -13.57 11.71 -14.16
N ARG A 68 -13.67 10.81 -13.18
CA ARG A 68 -14.91 10.50 -12.46
C ARG A 68 -15.21 11.45 -11.31
N SER A 69 -14.32 12.42 -11.03
CA SER A 69 -14.39 13.29 -9.85
C SER A 69 -14.43 12.52 -8.52
N ASP A 70 -13.86 11.31 -8.49
CA ASP A 70 -13.78 10.48 -7.29
C ASP A 70 -12.53 10.82 -6.49
N LYS A 71 -12.66 11.84 -5.63
CA LYS A 71 -11.55 12.34 -4.82
C LYS A 71 -10.99 11.26 -3.89
N HIS A 72 -11.86 10.47 -3.28
CA HIS A 72 -11.44 9.44 -2.34
C HIS A 72 -10.60 8.37 -3.04
N LEU A 73 -11.05 7.89 -4.19
CA LEU A 73 -10.28 6.93 -4.99
C LEU A 73 -8.96 7.53 -5.48
N SER A 74 -8.96 8.80 -5.89
CA SER A 74 -7.74 9.47 -6.34
C SER A 74 -6.68 9.61 -5.22
N ASP A 75 -7.11 9.84 -3.97
CA ASP A 75 -6.24 9.93 -2.80
C ASP A 75 -5.69 8.54 -2.42
N ILE A 76 -6.52 7.49 -2.50
CA ILE A 76 -6.08 6.09 -2.29
C ILE A 76 -5.01 5.71 -3.32
N ILE A 77 -5.25 6.01 -4.59
CA ILE A 77 -4.31 5.69 -5.67
C ILE A 77 -2.99 6.40 -5.40
N LYS A 78 -2.98 7.71 -5.15
CA LYS A 78 -1.75 8.45 -4.80
C LYS A 78 -0.98 7.84 -3.63
N GLY A 79 -1.67 7.49 -2.54
CA GLY A 79 -1.01 6.86 -1.39
C GLY A 79 -0.37 5.51 -1.73
N ALA A 80 -0.98 4.75 -2.66
CA ALA A 80 -0.39 3.50 -3.15
C ALA A 80 0.86 3.74 -4.01
N ASP A 81 0.95 4.85 -4.75
CA ASP A 81 2.14 5.21 -5.54
C ASP A 81 3.40 5.28 -4.68
N GLU A 82 3.31 5.99 -3.55
CA GLU A 82 4.45 6.20 -2.66
C GLU A 82 5.02 4.89 -2.11
N ILE A 83 4.16 3.89 -1.87
CA ILE A 83 4.59 2.56 -1.43
C ILE A 83 5.29 1.83 -2.58
N VAL A 84 4.68 1.85 -3.77
CA VAL A 84 5.21 1.18 -4.96
C VAL A 84 6.56 1.76 -5.38
N GLN A 85 6.72 3.09 -5.38
CA GLN A 85 7.98 3.75 -5.71
C GLN A 85 9.10 3.36 -4.73
N ARG A 86 8.79 3.24 -3.42
CA ARG A 86 9.77 2.72 -2.43
C ARG A 86 10.18 1.28 -2.73
N MET A 87 9.23 0.43 -3.10
CA MET A 87 9.50 -0.96 -3.47
C MET A 87 10.40 -1.05 -4.71
N PHE A 88 10.16 -0.21 -5.71
CA PHE A 88 10.94 -0.15 -6.95
C PHE A 88 12.36 0.35 -6.72
N ASN A 89 12.52 1.44 -5.96
CA ASN A 89 13.84 1.96 -5.59
C ASN A 89 14.69 0.90 -4.88
N TYR A 90 14.11 0.17 -3.93
CA TYR A 90 14.81 -0.91 -3.24
C TYR A 90 15.18 -2.05 -4.19
N ALA A 91 14.24 -2.50 -5.04
CA ALA A 91 14.46 -3.58 -6.00
C ALA A 91 15.53 -3.26 -7.06
N GLN A 92 15.74 -1.98 -7.37
CA GLN A 92 16.79 -1.50 -8.28
C GLN A 92 18.17 -1.42 -7.62
N GLY A 93 18.30 -1.76 -6.32
CA GLY A 93 19.56 -1.63 -5.58
C GLY A 93 19.81 -0.22 -5.06
N GLY A 94 18.79 0.65 -5.09
CA GLY A 94 18.74 1.88 -4.33
C GLY A 94 18.60 1.55 -2.85
N ALA A 95 19.70 1.10 -2.23
CA ALA A 95 19.83 1.14 -0.79
C ALA A 95 19.62 2.60 -0.37
N HIS A 96 18.62 2.86 0.46
CA HIS A 96 18.72 4.02 1.34
C HIS A 96 20.02 3.81 2.14
N PRO A 97 21.00 4.73 2.07
CA PRO A 97 22.11 4.67 3.00
C PRO A 97 21.52 4.82 4.39
N ASP A 98 21.86 3.90 5.28
CA ASP A 98 21.58 3.92 6.72
C ASP A 98 21.39 5.35 7.25
N ARG A 99 20.18 5.71 7.70
CA ARG A 99 19.93 6.70 8.77
C ARG A 99 18.54 6.52 9.39
#